data_AF-A0A7S2B8F6-F1
#
_entry.id   AF-A0A7S2B8F6-F1
#
_cell.length_a   1.000
_cell.length_b   1.000
_cell.length_c   1.000
_cell.angle_alpha   90.00
_cell.angle_beta   90.00
_cell.angle_gamma   90.00
#
_symmetry.space_group_name_H-M   'P 1'
#
loop_
_entity.id
_entity.type
_entity.pdbx_description
1 polymer ?
#
loop_
_entity_poly.entity_id
_entity_poly.type
_entity_poly.pdbx_seq_one_letter_code
_entity_poly.pdbx_strand_id
1 'polypeptide(L)'
;YGGTGKKVHNSTYDEYGGPYRCGDVIGCICDLDQGTISYMKNGQFMGVAFDNVPPTANETGLFPHLLMKNVRCKMNFRRATKWYDPPGSQVKFFEEASEEDVVVNPVEHPETLKDSEFVMLAGLPGCGKTYWAQKHMEANPTKNYLLLGTNSVIDQMKVMNLGRQRNYADRW
;
A
#
# COMPACT_ATOMS: atom_id res chain seq x y z
N TYR A 1 9.59 3.76 -1.48
CA TYR A 1 10.59 4.40 -2.35
C TYR A 1 9.90 4.94 -3.61
N GLY A 2 9.88 6.26 -3.78
CA GLY A 2 9.20 6.94 -4.90
C GLY A 2 10.16 7.26 -6.05
N GLY A 3 9.61 7.44 -7.27
CA GLY A 3 10.40 7.69 -8.49
C GLY A 3 11.25 8.95 -8.47
N THR A 4 10.96 9.90 -7.60
CA THR A 4 11.76 11.12 -7.39
C THR A 4 12.97 10.90 -6.46
N GLY A 5 13.23 9.67 -6.00
CA GLY A 5 14.33 9.40 -5.08
C GLY A 5 14.02 9.74 -3.63
N LYS A 6 12.75 9.63 -3.24
CA LYS A 6 12.30 9.93 -1.87
C LYS A 6 11.70 8.71 -1.19
N LYS A 7 11.91 8.61 0.11
CA LYS A 7 11.10 7.77 1.00
C LYS A 7 10.04 8.65 1.65
N VAL A 8 8.82 8.14 1.76
CA VAL A 8 7.68 8.89 2.29
C VAL A 8 6.92 8.03 3.28
N HIS A 9 6.74 8.53 4.49
CA HIS A 9 5.93 7.91 5.53
C HIS A 9 5.37 8.99 6.46
N ASN A 10 4.09 8.89 6.84
CA ASN A 10 3.40 9.86 7.68
C ASN A 10 3.60 11.32 7.24
N SER A 11 3.56 11.55 5.93
CA SER A 11 3.82 12.84 5.28
C SER A 11 5.19 13.48 5.54
N THR A 12 6.18 12.70 6.00
CA THR A 12 7.59 13.07 5.98
C THR A 12 8.19 12.63 4.65
N TYR A 13 9.00 13.48 4.03
CA TYR A 13 9.59 13.25 2.70
C TYR A 13 11.10 13.41 2.80
N ASP A 14 11.83 12.30 2.81
CA ASP A 14 13.29 12.29 2.91
C ASP A 14 13.93 11.80 1.62
N GLU A 15 15.10 12.34 1.30
CA GLU A 15 15.92 11.84 0.19
C GLU A 15 16.41 10.41 0.49
N TYR A 16 16.26 9.50 -0.47
CA TYR A 16 16.63 8.09 -0.32
C TYR A 16 16.83 7.40 -1.67
N GLY A 17 17.98 6.75 -1.87
CA GLY A 17 18.24 5.84 -3.01
C GLY A 17 18.30 6.51 -4.40
N GLY A 18 18.08 7.82 -4.50
CA GLY A 18 18.05 8.57 -5.76
C GLY A 18 16.87 8.20 -6.68
N PRO A 19 16.61 8.95 -7.75
CA PRO A 19 15.49 8.67 -8.65
C PRO A 19 15.68 7.37 -9.45
N TYR A 20 14.60 6.74 -9.89
CA TYR A 20 14.63 5.58 -10.80
C TYR A 20 13.86 5.87 -12.09
N ARG A 21 14.17 5.10 -13.14
CA ARG A 21 13.63 5.28 -14.49
C ARG A 21 13.13 3.97 -15.11
N CYS A 22 12.55 4.06 -16.30
CA CYS A 22 12.13 2.90 -17.06
C CYS A 22 13.30 1.92 -17.24
N GLY A 23 13.05 0.63 -16.95
CA GLY A 23 14.06 -0.43 -17.02
C GLY A 23 14.80 -0.69 -15.70
N ASP A 24 14.71 0.21 -14.71
CA ASP A 24 15.28 -0.06 -13.39
C ASP A 24 14.49 -1.17 -12.68
N VAL A 25 15.22 -2.03 -11.97
CA VAL A 25 14.66 -3.07 -11.11
C VAL A 25 14.78 -2.64 -9.67
N ILE A 26 13.65 -2.58 -8.98
CA ILE A 26 13.59 -2.24 -7.56
C ILE A 26 13.27 -3.50 -6.76
N GLY A 27 14.17 -3.87 -5.85
CA GLY A 27 13.93 -4.87 -4.82
C GLY A 27 13.37 -4.19 -3.57
N CYS A 28 12.36 -4.79 -2.95
CA CYS A 28 11.82 -4.36 -1.66
C CYS A 28 12.12 -5.44 -0.64
N ILE A 29 12.68 -5.06 0.50
CA ILE A 29 13.06 -5.98 1.57
C ILE A 29 12.44 -5.47 2.87
N CYS A 30 11.76 -6.36 3.58
CA CYS A 30 11.23 -6.11 4.90
C CYS A 30 11.88 -7.09 5.87
N ASP A 31 12.42 -6.57 6.96
CA ASP A 31 12.93 -7.34 8.09
C ASP A 31 12.08 -6.95 9.30
N LEU A 32 11.11 -7.79 9.65
CA LEU A 32 10.18 -7.52 10.74
C LEU A 32 10.78 -7.82 12.13
N ASP A 33 11.86 -8.60 12.19
CA ASP A 33 12.60 -8.86 13.43
C ASP A 33 13.35 -7.60 13.86
N GLN A 34 13.98 -6.91 12.91
CA GLN A 34 14.67 -5.64 13.14
C GLN A 34 13.76 -4.42 13.00
N GLY A 35 12.51 -4.61 12.53
CA GLY A 35 11.58 -3.51 12.27
C GLY A 35 12.04 -2.57 11.15
N THR A 36 12.72 -3.11 10.13
CA THR A 36 13.29 -2.31 9.04
C THR A 36 12.68 -2.61 7.67
N ILE A 37 12.65 -1.58 6.81
CA ILE A 37 12.35 -1.70 5.39
C ILE A 37 13.51 -1.09 4.62
N SER A 38 13.98 -1.80 3.62
CA SER A 38 15.08 -1.38 2.75
C SER A 38 14.78 -1.71 1.29
N TYR A 39 15.56 -1.11 0.39
CA TYR A 39 15.36 -1.28 -1.05
C TYR A 39 16.69 -1.58 -1.74
N MET A 40 16.58 -2.28 -2.86
CA MET A 40 17.66 -2.45 -3.82
C MET A 40 17.30 -1.76 -5.12
N LYS A 41 18.31 -1.23 -5.81
CA LYS A 41 18.18 -0.71 -7.16
C LYS A 41 19.22 -1.37 -8.04
N ASN A 42 18.77 -2.09 -9.08
CA ASN A 42 19.63 -2.78 -10.04
C ASN A 42 20.70 -3.67 -9.36
N GLY A 43 20.29 -4.40 -8.33
CA GLY A 43 21.17 -5.30 -7.55
C GLY A 43 22.02 -4.62 -6.48
N GLN A 44 22.00 -3.29 -6.36
CA GLN A 44 22.73 -2.58 -5.32
C GLN A 44 21.82 -2.28 -4.13
N PHE A 45 22.28 -2.55 -2.92
CA PHE A 45 21.58 -2.20 -1.67
C PHE A 45 21.66 -0.70 -1.41
N MET A 46 20.51 -0.06 -1.15
CA MET A 46 20.39 1.40 -0.99
C MET A 46 20.44 1.88 0.47
N GLY A 47 20.68 0.96 1.42
CA GLY A 47 20.61 1.25 2.86
C GLY A 47 19.20 1.11 3.42
N VAL A 48 19.06 1.27 4.74
CA VAL A 48 17.75 1.19 5.43
C VAL A 48 16.92 2.43 5.11
N ALA A 49 15.69 2.23 4.63
CA ALA A 49 14.75 3.32 4.38
C ALA A 49 13.95 3.66 5.64
N PHE A 50 13.43 2.65 6.32
CA PHE A 50 12.65 2.82 7.54
C PHE A 50 13.17 1.85 8.59
N ASP A 51 13.28 2.30 9.83
CA ASP A 51 13.82 1.57 10.99
C ASP A 51 12.85 1.59 12.18
N ASN A 52 11.60 1.95 11.91
CA ASN A 52 10.54 2.16 12.90
C ASN A 52 9.25 1.43 12.52
N VAL A 53 9.35 0.29 11.84
CA VAL A 53 8.17 -0.55 11.57
C VAL A 53 7.58 -1.01 12.90
N PRO A 54 6.29 -0.77 13.18
CA PRO A 54 5.69 -1.16 14.45
C PRO A 54 5.77 -2.68 14.68
N PRO A 55 6.08 -3.14 15.90
CA PRO A 55 6.13 -4.57 16.20
C PRO A 55 4.81 -5.31 15.92
N THR A 56 3.67 -4.60 16.00
CA THR A 56 2.34 -5.12 15.65
C THR A 56 2.25 -5.61 14.21
N ALA A 57 3.17 -5.21 13.32
CA ALA A 57 3.25 -5.73 11.96
C ALA A 57 3.57 -7.24 11.91
N ASN A 58 4.22 -7.80 12.94
CA ASN A 58 4.43 -9.25 13.04
C ASN A 58 3.11 -10.01 13.31
N GLU A 59 2.12 -9.35 13.91
CA GLU A 59 0.82 -9.95 14.22
C GLU A 59 -0.17 -9.77 13.07
N THR A 60 -0.18 -8.59 12.43
CA THR A 60 -1.13 -8.26 11.36
C THR A 60 -0.63 -8.59 9.97
N GLY A 61 0.68 -8.79 9.82
CA GLY A 61 1.35 -8.91 8.53
C GLY A 61 1.46 -7.58 7.79
N LEU A 62 2.14 -7.61 6.64
CA LEU A 62 2.25 -6.50 5.70
C LEU A 62 1.88 -6.95 4.29
N PHE A 63 1.29 -6.04 3.52
CA PHE A 63 0.97 -6.27 2.12
C PHE A 63 1.90 -5.46 1.21
N PRO A 64 2.52 -6.07 0.19
CA PRO A 64 3.25 -5.30 -0.81
C PRO A 64 2.28 -4.38 -1.55
N HIS A 65 2.57 -3.07 -1.56
CA HIS A 65 1.73 -2.09 -2.21
C HIS A 65 2.51 -1.31 -3.28
N LEU A 66 1.85 -1.08 -4.42
CA LEU A 66 2.39 -0.28 -5.51
C LEU A 66 1.38 0.78 -5.92
N LEU A 67 1.83 2.03 -5.90
CA LEU A 67 1.13 3.14 -6.50
C LEU A 67 1.72 3.40 -7.90
N MET A 68 0.89 3.28 -8.93
CA MET A 68 1.28 3.48 -10.32
C MET A 68 0.52 4.65 -10.95
N LYS A 69 1.23 5.49 -11.70
CA LYS A 69 0.64 6.56 -12.51
C LYS A 69 1.29 6.55 -13.89
N ASN A 70 0.52 6.20 -14.92
CA ASN A 70 0.98 6.15 -16.32
C ASN A 70 2.23 5.28 -16.54
N VAL A 71 2.40 4.22 -15.75
CA VAL A 71 3.52 3.29 -15.86
C VAL A 71 3.01 1.85 -15.91
N ARG A 72 3.81 0.97 -16.50
CA ARG A 72 3.64 -0.49 -16.41
C ARG A 72 4.80 -1.05 -15.62
N CYS A 73 4.54 -1.98 -14.73
CA CYS A 73 5.57 -2.73 -14.01
C CYS A 73 5.38 -4.23 -14.24
N LYS A 74 6.48 -4.98 -14.08
CA LYS A 74 6.45 -6.43 -13.91
C LYS A 74 6.82 -6.71 -12.46
N MET A 75 6.15 -7.68 -11.87
CA MET A 75 6.45 -8.15 -10.51
C MET A 75 7.10 -9.52 -10.58
N ASN A 76 8.04 -9.76 -9.68
CA ASN A 76 8.73 -11.03 -9.57
C ASN A 76 8.85 -11.39 -8.10
N PHE A 77 8.10 -12.41 -7.71
CA PHE A 77 8.05 -12.91 -6.33
C PHE A 77 8.82 -14.21 -6.16
N ARG A 78 9.54 -14.66 -7.20
CA ARG A 78 10.20 -15.95 -7.24
C ARG A 78 11.72 -15.83 -7.25
N ARG A 79 12.38 -16.59 -6.40
CA ARG A 79 13.84 -16.67 -6.32
C ARG A 79 14.42 -17.34 -7.56
N ALA A 80 13.74 -18.34 -8.12
CA ALA A 80 14.22 -19.06 -9.30
C ALA A 80 14.37 -18.16 -10.54
N THR A 81 13.50 -17.15 -10.67
CA THR A 81 13.52 -16.20 -11.80
C THR A 81 14.04 -14.81 -11.43
N LYS A 82 14.73 -14.68 -10.30
CA LYS A 82 15.21 -13.38 -9.78
C LYS A 82 16.04 -12.62 -10.82
N TRP A 83 15.85 -11.30 -10.88
CA TRP A 83 16.63 -10.43 -11.77
C TRP A 83 17.99 -10.07 -11.20
N TYR A 84 18.10 -10.00 -9.87
CA TYR A 84 19.32 -9.75 -9.12
C TYR A 84 19.35 -10.66 -7.89
N ASP A 85 20.55 -10.96 -7.41
CA ASP A 85 20.72 -11.66 -6.13
C ASP A 85 20.28 -10.77 -4.95
N PRO A 86 19.65 -11.35 -3.93
CA PRO A 86 19.36 -10.62 -2.69
C PRO A 86 20.66 -10.16 -2.01
N PRO A 87 20.61 -9.15 -1.12
CA PRO A 87 21.81 -8.59 -0.51
C PRO A 87 22.43 -9.48 0.58
N GLY A 88 21.80 -10.62 0.89
CA GLY A 88 22.29 -11.62 1.83
C GLY A 88 21.49 -12.92 1.72
N SER A 89 22.05 -14.01 2.22
CA SER A 89 21.43 -15.35 2.16
C SER A 89 20.20 -15.50 3.05
N GLN A 90 20.00 -14.60 4.01
CA GLN A 90 18.85 -14.57 4.92
C GLN A 90 17.58 -14.01 4.29
N VAL A 91 17.69 -13.28 3.18
CA VAL A 91 16.52 -12.67 2.53
C VAL A 91 15.80 -13.73 1.72
N LYS A 92 14.59 -14.08 2.18
CA LYS A 92 13.67 -15.00 1.51
C LYS A 92 12.78 -14.24 0.51
N PHE A 93 12.41 -14.90 -0.57
CA PHE A 93 11.33 -14.45 -1.46
C PHE A 93 9.97 -14.91 -0.93
N PHE A 94 8.87 -14.30 -1.38
CA PHE A 94 7.52 -14.66 -0.93
C PHE A 94 7.18 -16.13 -1.13
N GLU A 95 7.68 -16.77 -2.19
CA GLU A 95 7.45 -18.20 -2.43
C GLU A 95 8.17 -19.12 -1.43
N GLU A 96 9.13 -18.60 -0.67
CA GLU A 96 9.92 -19.33 0.31
C GLU A 96 9.42 -19.12 1.75
N ALA A 97 8.32 -18.36 1.93
CA ALA A 97 7.70 -18.15 3.23
C ALA A 97 7.14 -19.46 3.77
N SER A 98 7.51 -19.81 5.00
CA SER A 98 6.97 -20.95 5.74
C SER A 98 5.66 -20.59 6.45
N GLU A 99 4.99 -21.57 7.04
CA GLU A 99 3.78 -21.34 7.86
C GLU A 99 4.05 -20.40 9.05
N GLU A 100 5.29 -20.35 9.54
CA GLU A 100 5.72 -19.45 10.63
C GLU A 100 5.96 -18.02 10.14
N ASP A 101 6.20 -17.82 8.83
CA ASP A 101 6.49 -16.52 8.23
C ASP A 101 5.21 -15.82 7.72
N VAL A 102 4.02 -16.40 7.92
CA VAL A 102 2.74 -15.91 7.39
C VAL A 102 1.67 -15.77 8.46
N VAL A 103 0.79 -14.80 8.29
CA VAL A 103 -0.38 -14.59 9.15
C VAL A 103 -1.67 -14.74 8.36
N VAL A 104 -2.72 -15.19 9.04
CA VAL A 104 -4.06 -15.28 8.43
C VAL A 104 -4.55 -13.87 8.11
N ASN A 105 -4.95 -13.67 6.86
CA ASN A 105 -5.53 -12.40 6.45
C ASN A 105 -6.92 -12.23 7.09
N PRO A 106 -7.17 -11.17 7.87
CA PRO A 106 -8.48 -10.92 8.49
C PRO A 106 -9.54 -10.51 7.46
N VAL A 107 -9.14 -10.16 6.24
CA VAL A 107 -10.03 -9.74 5.15
C VAL A 107 -10.35 -10.93 4.26
N GLU A 108 -11.65 -11.14 4.05
CA GLU A 108 -12.17 -12.12 3.10
C GLU A 108 -12.19 -11.52 1.70
N HIS A 109 -11.16 -11.82 0.92
CA HIS A 109 -11.08 -11.38 -0.47
C HIS A 109 -12.00 -12.21 -1.37
N PRO A 110 -12.65 -11.58 -2.36
CA PRO A 110 -13.42 -12.32 -3.36
C PRO A 110 -12.47 -13.21 -4.18
N GLU A 111 -12.81 -14.50 -4.30
CA GLU A 111 -12.01 -15.46 -5.08
C GLU A 111 -12.07 -15.16 -6.58
N THR A 112 -13.21 -14.65 -7.05
CA THR A 112 -13.40 -14.28 -8.44
C THR A 112 -13.96 -12.87 -8.60
N LEU A 113 -13.85 -12.33 -9.82
CA LEU A 113 -14.44 -11.03 -10.16
C LEU A 113 -15.96 -11.01 -9.92
N LYS A 114 -16.65 -12.15 -10.06
CA LYS A 114 -18.10 -12.24 -9.86
C LYS A 114 -18.50 -12.09 -8.39
N ASP A 115 -17.59 -12.41 -7.48
CA ASP A 115 -17.80 -12.29 -6.03
C ASP A 115 -17.42 -10.89 -5.52
N SER A 116 -16.89 -10.03 -6.39
CA SER A 116 -16.55 -8.65 -6.06
C SER A 116 -17.82 -7.80 -5.91
N GLU A 117 -17.89 -7.05 -4.83
CA GLU A 117 -19.07 -6.26 -4.51
C GLU A 117 -18.84 -4.77 -4.82
N PHE A 118 -19.75 -4.17 -5.58
CA PHE A 118 -19.78 -2.74 -5.83
C PHE A 118 -21.17 -2.21 -5.53
N VAL A 119 -21.28 -1.34 -4.52
CA VAL A 119 -22.55 -0.77 -4.08
C VAL A 119 -22.58 0.72 -4.43
N MET A 120 -23.47 1.09 -5.36
CA MET A 120 -23.71 2.49 -5.72
C MET A 120 -24.95 3.00 -5.00
N LEU A 121 -24.79 4.05 -4.19
CA LEU A 121 -25.90 4.70 -3.48
C LEU A 121 -26.31 5.99 -4.19
N ALA A 122 -27.54 6.04 -4.70
CA ALA A 122 -28.12 7.21 -5.35
C ALA A 122 -29.31 7.76 -4.55
N GLY A 123 -29.46 9.08 -4.50
CA GLY A 123 -30.54 9.74 -3.77
C GLY A 123 -30.22 11.20 -3.40
N LEU A 124 -31.24 11.95 -2.96
CA LEU A 124 -31.14 13.36 -2.61
C LEU A 124 -30.14 13.63 -1.46
N PRO A 125 -29.57 14.84 -1.34
CA PRO A 125 -28.81 15.24 -0.17
C PRO A 125 -29.60 15.00 1.13
N GLY A 126 -28.93 14.53 2.19
CA GLY A 126 -29.58 14.25 3.48
C GLY A 126 -30.40 12.96 3.57
N CYS A 127 -30.62 12.21 2.47
CA CYS A 127 -31.45 11.00 2.49
C CYS A 127 -30.82 9.75 3.15
N GLY A 128 -29.71 9.91 3.90
CA GLY A 128 -29.12 8.82 4.69
C GLY A 128 -28.14 7.88 3.96
N LYS A 129 -27.72 8.16 2.72
CA LYS A 129 -26.79 7.29 1.96
C LYS A 129 -25.51 6.95 2.72
N THR A 130 -24.80 7.97 3.23
CA THR A 130 -23.55 7.77 3.98
C THR A 130 -23.78 6.96 5.25
N TYR A 131 -24.90 7.20 5.94
CA TYR A 131 -25.28 6.46 7.14
C TYR A 131 -25.50 4.98 6.83
N TRP A 132 -26.26 4.67 5.77
CA TRP A 132 -26.45 3.29 5.33
C TRP A 132 -25.13 2.62 4.95
N ALA A 133 -24.26 3.31 4.20
CA ALA A 133 -22.97 2.78 3.81
C ALA A 133 -22.12 2.40 5.03
N GLN A 134 -22.00 3.31 6.00
CA GLN A 134 -21.25 3.05 7.24
C GLN A 134 -21.83 1.88 8.02
N LYS A 135 -23.16 1.80 8.15
CA LYS A 135 -23.83 0.67 8.81
C LYS A 135 -23.59 -0.66 8.11
N HIS A 136 -23.62 -0.67 6.77
CA HIS A 136 -23.33 -1.86 5.98
C HIS A 136 -21.88 -2.31 6.16
N MET A 137 -20.93 -1.37 6.26
CA MET A 137 -19.52 -1.66 6.53
C MET A 137 -19.30 -2.23 7.94
N GLU A 138 -19.94 -1.63 8.95
CA GLU A 138 -19.90 -2.12 10.34
C GLU A 138 -20.47 -3.54 10.47
N ALA A 139 -21.52 -3.86 9.71
CA ALA A 139 -22.14 -5.18 9.71
C ALA A 139 -21.30 -6.25 8.97
N ASN A 140 -20.32 -5.83 8.15
CA ASN A 140 -19.50 -6.73 7.32
C ASN A 140 -18.00 -6.40 7.49
N PRO A 141 -17.44 -6.55 8.69
CA PRO A 141 -16.07 -6.12 8.99
C PRO A 141 -15.00 -6.88 8.19
N THR A 142 -15.25 -8.14 7.82
CA THR A 142 -14.31 -8.97 7.04
C THR A 142 -14.22 -8.56 5.56
N LYS A 143 -15.20 -7.83 5.03
CA LYS A 143 -15.26 -7.44 3.61
C LYS A 143 -14.38 -6.23 3.27
N ASN A 144 -13.94 -5.48 4.28
CA ASN A 144 -13.06 -4.31 4.14
C ASN A 144 -13.46 -3.35 2.99
N TYR A 145 -14.73 -2.94 2.97
CA TYR A 145 -15.23 -2.04 1.93
C TYR A 145 -14.49 -0.69 1.92
N LEU A 146 -14.28 -0.16 0.72
CA LEU A 146 -13.78 1.20 0.51
C LEU A 146 -14.94 2.16 0.21
N LEU A 147 -15.22 3.09 1.12
CA LEU A 147 -16.22 4.12 0.88
C LEU A 147 -15.69 5.21 -0.05
N LEU A 148 -16.21 5.25 -1.27
CA LEU A 148 -15.89 6.27 -2.27
C LEU A 148 -16.94 7.39 -2.24
N GLY A 149 -16.70 8.41 -1.44
CA GLY A 149 -17.48 9.65 -1.40
C GLY A 149 -16.63 10.87 -1.79
N THR A 150 -17.25 11.92 -2.32
CA THR A 150 -16.56 13.15 -2.73
C THR A 150 -15.70 13.71 -1.58
N ASN A 151 -16.25 13.77 -0.37
CA ASN A 151 -15.51 14.26 0.81
C ASN A 151 -14.39 13.29 1.23
N SER A 152 -14.65 11.98 1.23
CA SER A 152 -13.65 10.95 1.58
C SER A 152 -12.42 11.02 0.65
N VAL A 153 -12.65 11.23 -0.65
CA VAL A 153 -11.56 11.41 -1.61
C VAL A 153 -10.85 12.74 -1.38
N ILE A 154 -11.59 13.85 -1.21
CA ILE A 154 -11.00 15.18 -0.98
C ILE A 154 -10.11 15.21 0.26
N ASP A 155 -10.53 14.61 1.36
CA ASP A 155 -9.78 14.62 2.63
C ASP A 155 -8.45 13.84 2.53
N GLN A 156 -8.40 12.83 1.65
CA GLN A 156 -7.20 12.05 1.37
C GLN A 156 -6.26 12.73 0.36
N MET A 157 -6.73 13.73 -0.40
CA MET A 157 -5.92 14.48 -1.37
C MET A 157 -5.05 15.53 -0.68
N LYS A 158 -3.85 15.13 -0.27
CA LYS A 158 -2.81 16.02 0.27
C LYS A 158 -1.58 16.02 -0.63
N VAL A 159 -1.01 17.20 -0.89
CA VAL A 159 0.28 17.35 -1.59
C VAL A 159 1.24 18.05 -0.64
N MET A 160 2.34 17.39 -0.25
CA MET A 160 3.35 17.98 0.67
C MET A 160 2.74 18.56 1.96
N ASN A 161 1.82 17.83 2.61
CA ASN A 161 1.03 18.29 3.78
C ASN A 161 0.08 19.47 3.54
N LEU A 162 0.04 20.05 2.34
CA LEU A 162 -0.96 21.04 2.00
C LEU A 162 -2.25 20.31 1.60
N GLY A 163 -3.31 20.52 2.38
CA GLY A 163 -4.66 20.11 1.99
C GLY A 163 -5.08 20.85 0.72
N ARG A 164 -5.78 20.17 -0.18
CA ARG A 164 -6.38 20.83 -1.34
C ARG A 164 -7.39 21.88 -0.85
N GLN A 165 -7.35 23.10 -1.40
CA GLN A 165 -8.33 24.15 -1.07
C GLN A 165 -9.77 23.64 -1.28
N ARG A 166 -10.65 23.90 -0.32
CA ARG A 166 -12.05 23.52 -0.34
C ARG A 166 -12.80 24.36 -1.39
N ASN A 167 -12.97 23.83 -2.60
CA ASN A 167 -13.73 24.51 -3.66
C ASN A 167 -15.27 24.45 -3.49
N TYR A 168 -15.79 23.90 -2.39
CA TYR A 168 -17.23 23.62 -2.19
C TYR A 168 -17.86 24.31 -0.98
N ALA A 169 -17.16 25.22 -0.31
CA ALA A 169 -17.69 25.90 0.87
C ALA A 169 -18.95 26.74 0.59
N ASP A 170 -19.09 27.24 -0.64
CA ASP A 170 -20.11 28.26 -0.99
C ASP A 170 -21.24 27.72 -1.90
N ARG A 171 -21.63 26.45 -1.76
CA ARG A 171 -22.83 25.92 -2.44
C ARG A 171 -23.88 25.44 -1.43
N TRP A 172 -24.46 26.40 -0.74
CA TRP A 172 -25.81 26.35 -0.16
C TRP A 172 -26.28 27.77 0.09
#